data_AF-A0A544ZPG7-F1
#
_entry.id   AF-A0A544ZPG7-F1
#
_cell.length_a   1.000
_cell.length_b   1.000
_cell.length_c   1.000
_cell.angle_alpha   90.00
_cell.angle_beta   90.00
_cell.angle_gamma   90.00
#
_symmetry.space_group_name_H-M   'P 1'
#
loop_
_entity.id
_entity.type
_entity.pdbx_description
1 polymer ?
#
loop_
_entity_poly.entity_id
_entity_poly.type
_entity_poly.pdbx_seq_one_letter_code
_entity_poly.pdbx_strand_id
1 'polypeptide(L)'
;MKRADLPHSDCGIAQALGVIGDWWTFLIVRDVAGGITRFDGLQRELGVSRRALAERLAGLVEHGVLERRPYSDRPPRYDYVLTTKGEGLLPALIALQDWGVRHVMGDGALTATSEDGSAESRRVHELVNRKMPDVLLERHDGEPVTPNAAGVWTVLFFFPGAFAPGTQGYPPGWADIPGTKGCTLEALTYASRGADFEAAGATIRGVSTQRPDQLAAFVTHARLSYPLLSDQDSRLAAGLLLPTFRTAGVDRFKRLTLLVDPDAVIRAVQFPISDPAGSVDEILALVRGR
;
A
#
# COMPACT_ATOMS: atom_id res chain seq x y z
N MET A 1 -31.28 -11.43 2.26
CA MET A 1 -31.51 -11.03 3.67
C MET A 1 -31.58 -9.51 3.69
N LYS A 2 -32.70 -8.91 4.11
CA LYS A 2 -32.78 -7.45 4.22
C LYS A 2 -32.03 -7.01 5.49
N ARG A 3 -31.55 -5.76 5.55
CA ARG A 3 -30.84 -5.23 6.74
C ARG A 3 -31.64 -5.38 8.04
N ALA A 4 -32.97 -5.32 7.95
CA ALA A 4 -33.90 -5.53 9.06
C ALA A 4 -33.95 -6.99 9.58
N ASP A 5 -33.39 -7.95 8.85
CA ASP A 5 -33.41 -9.37 9.20
C ASP A 5 -32.08 -9.84 9.83
N LEU A 6 -31.11 -8.93 10.01
CA LEU A 6 -29.83 -9.25 10.66
C LEU A 6 -30.04 -9.46 12.17
N PRO A 7 -29.58 -10.57 12.75
CA PRO A 7 -29.56 -10.75 14.20
C PRO A 7 -28.71 -9.63 14.84
N HIS A 8 -29.21 -9.03 15.92
CA HIS A 8 -28.55 -7.99 16.72
C HIS A 8 -28.32 -6.67 15.96
N SER A 9 -29.30 -5.76 16.02
CA SER A 9 -29.23 -4.39 15.47
C SER A 9 -27.99 -3.61 15.92
N ASP A 10 -27.46 -3.95 17.11
CA ASP A 10 -26.35 -3.24 17.75
C ASP A 10 -24.98 -3.89 17.46
N CYS A 11 -24.95 -4.98 16.67
CA CYS A 11 -23.70 -5.62 16.26
C CYS A 11 -23.10 -4.92 15.03
N GLY A 12 -21.99 -4.21 15.22
CA GLY A 12 -21.28 -3.49 14.14
C GLY A 12 -20.87 -4.38 12.98
N ILE A 13 -20.49 -5.64 13.23
CA ILE A 13 -20.14 -6.61 12.17
C ILE A 13 -21.37 -6.95 11.33
N ALA A 14 -22.50 -7.28 11.97
CA ALA A 14 -23.73 -7.60 11.26
C ALA A 14 -24.20 -6.40 10.41
N GLN A 15 -24.18 -5.19 10.97
CA GLN A 15 -24.54 -3.97 10.25
C GLN A 15 -23.59 -3.70 9.07
N ALA A 16 -22.28 -3.91 9.25
CA ALA A 16 -21.30 -3.77 8.17
C ALA A 16 -21.58 -4.77 7.05
N LEU A 17 -21.86 -6.05 7.36
CA LEU A 17 -22.21 -7.07 6.35
C LEU A 17 -23.49 -6.74 5.58
N GLY A 18 -24.40 -5.94 6.15
CA GLY A 18 -25.53 -5.39 5.40
C GLY A 18 -25.13 -4.41 4.28
N VAL A 19 -23.92 -3.87 4.33
CA VAL A 19 -23.34 -2.93 3.34
C VAL A 19 -22.28 -3.60 2.47
N ILE A 20 -21.39 -4.41 3.06
CA ILE A 20 -20.20 -4.98 2.40
C ILE A 20 -20.19 -6.51 2.33
N GLY A 21 -21.29 -7.17 2.71
CA GLY A 21 -21.34 -8.63 2.85
C GLY A 21 -21.36 -9.42 1.55
N ASP A 22 -21.40 -8.76 0.39
CA ASP A 22 -21.23 -9.43 -0.90
C ASP A 22 -19.75 -9.39 -1.32
N TRP A 23 -19.23 -10.55 -1.74
CA TRP A 23 -17.82 -10.72 -2.12
C TRP A 23 -17.31 -9.76 -3.20
N TRP A 24 -18.18 -9.27 -4.10
CA TRP A 24 -17.78 -8.30 -5.11
C TRP A 24 -17.50 -6.92 -4.53
N THR A 25 -18.11 -6.54 -3.40
CA THR A 25 -17.85 -5.23 -2.78
C THR A 25 -16.37 -5.06 -2.45
N PHE A 26 -15.75 -6.06 -1.82
CA PHE A 26 -14.31 -5.99 -1.52
C PHE A 26 -13.44 -5.99 -2.78
N LEU A 27 -13.84 -6.69 -3.85
CA LEU A 27 -13.12 -6.65 -5.13
C LEU A 27 -13.26 -5.29 -5.83
N ILE A 28 -14.43 -4.65 -5.76
CA ILE A 28 -14.64 -3.29 -6.27
C ILE A 28 -13.80 -2.30 -5.47
N VAL A 29 -13.85 -2.34 -4.14
CA VAL A 29 -13.05 -1.44 -3.27
C VAL A 29 -11.56 -1.62 -3.55
N ARG A 30 -11.09 -2.86 -3.69
CA ARG A 30 -9.72 -3.19 -4.08
C ARG A 30 -9.33 -2.53 -5.40
N ASP A 31 -10.14 -2.70 -6.44
CA ASP A 31 -9.82 -2.20 -7.77
C ASP A 31 -9.87 -0.66 -7.83
N VAL A 32 -10.83 -0.04 -7.14
CA VAL A 32 -10.90 1.42 -7.01
C VAL A 32 -9.70 1.97 -6.23
N ALA A 33 -9.31 1.32 -5.12
CA ALA A 33 -8.10 1.69 -4.37
C ALA A 33 -6.83 1.59 -5.23
N GLY A 34 -6.78 0.63 -6.16
CA GLY A 34 -5.71 0.49 -7.16
C GLY A 34 -5.81 1.44 -8.35
N GLY A 35 -6.76 2.37 -8.36
CA GLY A 35 -6.92 3.41 -9.40
C GLY A 35 -7.83 3.02 -10.56
N ILE A 36 -8.51 1.87 -10.53
CA ILE A 36 -9.50 1.49 -11.54
C ILE A 36 -10.85 2.12 -11.14
N THR A 37 -11.04 3.37 -11.54
CA THR A 37 -12.20 4.17 -11.12
C THR A 37 -13.35 4.17 -12.13
N ARG A 38 -13.12 3.73 -13.37
CA ARG A 38 -14.11 3.77 -14.45
C ARG A 38 -14.90 2.47 -14.56
N PHE A 39 -16.19 2.60 -14.90
CA PHE A 39 -17.10 1.47 -15.05
C PHE A 39 -16.58 0.38 -15.99
N ASP A 40 -16.14 0.72 -17.21
CA ASP A 40 -15.64 -0.26 -18.17
C ASP A 40 -14.30 -0.88 -17.73
N GLY A 41 -13.51 -0.16 -16.94
CA GLY A 41 -12.31 -0.70 -16.30
C GLY A 41 -12.68 -1.78 -15.29
N LEU A 42 -13.54 -1.43 -14.32
CA LEU A 42 -14.03 -2.35 -13.30
C LEU A 42 -14.72 -3.57 -13.91
N GLN A 43 -15.53 -3.37 -14.96
CA GLN A 43 -16.21 -4.48 -15.63
C GLN A 43 -15.22 -5.46 -16.27
N ARG A 44 -14.18 -4.94 -16.94
CA ARG A 44 -13.15 -5.77 -17.58
C ARG A 44 -12.35 -6.56 -16.54
N GLU A 45 -11.95 -5.92 -15.44
CA GLU A 45 -11.13 -6.55 -14.41
C GLU A 45 -11.92 -7.60 -13.59
N LEU A 46 -13.17 -7.29 -13.25
CA LEU A 46 -13.99 -8.17 -12.41
C LEU A 46 -14.71 -9.28 -13.20
N GLY A 47 -14.93 -9.10 -14.50
CA GLY A 47 -15.66 -10.06 -15.34
C GLY A 47 -17.15 -10.23 -14.97
N VAL A 48 -17.67 -9.42 -14.05
CA VAL A 48 -19.08 -9.43 -13.64
C VAL A 48 -19.96 -8.83 -14.74
N SER A 49 -21.24 -9.23 -14.79
CA SER A 49 -22.18 -8.66 -15.75
C SER A 49 -22.37 -7.15 -15.52
N ARG A 50 -22.55 -6.38 -16.61
CA ARG A 50 -22.74 -4.93 -16.53
C ARG A 50 -23.88 -4.53 -15.59
N ARG A 51 -25.00 -5.26 -15.65
CA ARG A 51 -26.15 -5.03 -14.76
C ARG A 51 -25.76 -5.22 -13.29
N ALA A 52 -25.12 -6.34 -12.97
CA ALA A 52 -24.71 -6.66 -11.60
C ALA A 52 -23.65 -5.70 -11.06
N LEU A 53 -22.75 -5.18 -11.92
CA LEU A 53 -21.81 -4.12 -11.54
C LEU A 53 -22.52 -2.79 -11.26
N ALA A 54 -23.46 -2.40 -12.13
CA ALA A 54 -24.22 -1.16 -11.96
C ALA A 54 -25.03 -1.17 -10.65
N GLU A 55 -25.70 -2.27 -10.33
CA GLU A 55 -26.44 -2.45 -9.07
C GLU A 55 -25.52 -2.31 -7.85
N ARG A 56 -24.31 -2.90 -7.89
CA ARG A 56 -23.33 -2.82 -6.79
C ARG A 56 -22.74 -1.44 -6.61
N LEU A 57 -22.31 -0.81 -7.70
CA LEU A 57 -21.78 0.55 -7.67
C LEU A 57 -22.84 1.54 -7.17
N ALA A 58 -24.10 1.38 -7.57
CA ALA A 58 -25.19 2.18 -7.06
C ALA A 58 -25.37 2.00 -5.53
N GLY A 59 -25.35 0.75 -5.03
CA GLY A 59 -25.42 0.47 -3.60
C GLY A 59 -24.25 1.04 -2.80
N LEU A 60 -23.02 0.93 -3.32
CA LEU A 60 -21.83 1.51 -2.68
C LEU A 60 -21.87 3.04 -2.65
N VAL A 61 -22.43 3.67 -3.68
CA VAL A 61 -22.65 5.13 -3.70
C VAL A 61 -23.76 5.52 -2.72
N GLU A 62 -24.88 4.80 -2.69
CA GLU A 62 -25.99 5.03 -1.75
C GLU A 62 -25.52 4.91 -0.29
N HIS A 63 -24.66 3.94 0.01
CA HIS A 63 -24.08 3.76 1.33
C HIS A 63 -22.89 4.70 1.61
N GLY A 64 -22.50 5.56 0.68
CA GLY A 64 -21.41 6.52 0.83
C GLY A 64 -20.03 5.86 0.96
N VAL A 65 -19.85 4.63 0.48
CA VAL A 65 -18.55 3.97 0.37
C VAL A 65 -17.78 4.52 -0.84
N LEU A 66 -18.50 4.76 -1.93
CA LEU A 66 -18.01 5.41 -3.13
C LEU A 66 -18.73 6.73 -3.36
N GLU A 67 -18.10 7.64 -4.08
CA GLU A 67 -18.76 8.80 -4.69
C GLU A 67 -18.53 8.82 -6.20
N ARG A 68 -19.41 9.50 -6.94
CA ARG A 68 -19.26 9.70 -8.38
C ARG A 68 -18.65 11.06 -8.65
N ARG A 69 -17.46 11.09 -9.23
CA ARG A 69 -16.76 12.31 -9.63
C ARG A 69 -16.90 12.52 -11.14
N PRO A 70 -17.54 13.61 -11.62
CA PRO A 70 -17.63 13.87 -13.05
C PRO A 70 -16.25 14.19 -13.63
N TYR A 71 -15.94 13.64 -14.81
CA TYR A 71 -14.72 13.95 -15.56
C TYR A 71 -14.99 14.45 -16.98
N SER A 72 -16.24 14.42 -17.42
CA SER A 72 -16.70 14.94 -18.71
C SER A 72 -18.16 15.32 -18.58
N ASP A 73 -18.52 16.52 -19.03
CA ASP A 73 -19.91 16.99 -19.03
C ASP A 73 -20.65 16.61 -20.31
N ARG A 74 -19.94 16.34 -21.41
CA ARG A 74 -20.54 16.08 -22.74
C ARG A 74 -19.77 15.00 -23.53
N PRO A 75 -20.23 13.73 -23.51
CA PRO A 75 -21.31 13.20 -22.68
C PRO A 75 -20.94 13.14 -21.19
N PRO A 76 -21.93 13.15 -20.27
CA PRO A 76 -21.68 12.96 -18.84
C PRO A 76 -20.96 11.64 -18.57
N ARG A 77 -19.77 11.70 -17.94
CA ARG A 77 -19.01 10.52 -17.51
C ARG A 77 -18.45 10.73 -16.11
N TYR A 78 -18.34 9.62 -15.38
CA TYR A 78 -18.01 9.64 -13.96
C TYR A 78 -16.96 8.60 -13.64
N ASP A 79 -16.05 8.97 -12.75
CA ASP A 79 -15.21 8.07 -11.99
C ASP A 79 -15.92 7.71 -10.68
N TYR A 80 -15.71 6.48 -10.22
CA TYR A 80 -16.06 6.02 -8.88
C TYR A 80 -14.81 6.10 -8.02
N VAL A 81 -14.86 6.88 -6.94
CA VAL A 81 -13.73 7.08 -6.03
C VAL A 81 -14.14 6.77 -4.61
N LEU A 82 -13.20 6.30 -3.79
CA LEU A 82 -13.45 6.01 -2.37
C LEU A 82 -13.72 7.32 -1.63
N THR A 83 -14.71 7.29 -0.75
CA THR A 83 -14.89 8.32 0.28
C THR A 83 -14.01 7.98 1.48
N THR A 84 -13.94 8.87 2.48
CA THR A 84 -13.32 8.53 3.79
C THR A 84 -13.91 7.27 4.41
N LYS A 85 -15.22 7.03 4.23
CA LYS A 85 -15.87 5.79 4.70
C LYS A 85 -15.40 4.57 3.91
N GLY A 86 -15.19 4.71 2.60
CA GLY A 86 -14.64 3.64 1.77
C GLY A 86 -13.18 3.33 2.08
N GLU A 87 -12.36 4.35 2.32
CA GLU A 87 -10.97 4.18 2.77
C GLU A 87 -10.87 3.45 4.12
N GLY A 88 -11.87 3.62 5.00
CA GLY A 88 -11.96 2.85 6.24
C GLY A 88 -12.03 1.32 6.06
N LEU A 89 -12.26 0.82 4.85
CA LEU A 89 -12.25 -0.61 4.53
C LEU A 89 -10.87 -1.14 4.12
N LEU A 90 -9.88 -0.27 3.86
CA LEU A 90 -8.57 -0.70 3.37
C LEU A 90 -7.79 -1.57 4.39
N PRO A 91 -7.81 -1.27 5.71
CA PRO A 91 -7.23 -2.19 6.69
C PRO A 91 -7.91 -3.57 6.71
N ALA A 92 -9.22 -3.63 6.45
CA ALA A 92 -9.94 -4.90 6.34
C ALA A 92 -9.54 -5.67 5.07
N LEU A 93 -9.24 -4.98 3.97
CA LEU A 93 -8.65 -5.60 2.77
C LEU A 93 -7.27 -6.21 3.05
N ILE A 94 -6.42 -5.52 3.80
CA ILE A 94 -5.10 -6.05 4.19
C ILE A 94 -5.24 -7.30 5.06
N ALA A 95 -6.12 -7.26 6.07
CA ALA A 95 -6.42 -8.44 6.89
C ALA A 95 -6.99 -9.60 6.05
N LEU A 96 -7.86 -9.32 5.07
CA LEU A 96 -8.41 -10.33 4.17
C LEU A 96 -7.32 -10.91 3.25
N GLN A 97 -6.41 -10.08 2.73
CA GLN A 97 -5.27 -10.51 1.94
C GLN A 97 -4.36 -11.43 2.76
N ASP A 98 -3.96 -11.01 3.97
CA ASP A 98 -3.13 -11.82 4.87
C ASP A 98 -3.79 -13.17 5.18
N TRP A 99 -5.08 -13.17 5.51
CA TRP A 99 -5.83 -14.40 5.76
C TRP A 99 -5.89 -15.31 4.54
N GLY A 100 -6.17 -14.75 3.35
CA GLY A 100 -6.24 -15.50 2.09
C GLY A 100 -4.89 -16.13 1.71
N VAL A 101 -3.80 -15.37 1.81
CA VAL A 101 -2.44 -15.85 1.55
C VAL A 101 -2.07 -16.98 2.53
N ARG A 102 -2.33 -16.81 3.83
CA ARG A 102 -1.96 -17.81 4.85
C ARG A 102 -2.82 -19.08 4.83
N HIS A 103 -4.13 -18.94 4.69
CA HIS A 103 -5.08 -20.02 4.99
C HIS A 103 -5.75 -20.62 3.75
N VAL A 104 -5.80 -19.89 2.63
CA VAL A 104 -6.40 -20.38 1.38
C VAL A 104 -5.34 -20.78 0.37
N MET A 105 -4.33 -19.93 0.15
CA MET A 105 -3.24 -20.20 -0.79
C MET A 105 -2.11 -21.02 -0.16
N GLY A 106 -1.91 -20.88 1.16
CA GLY A 106 -0.88 -21.61 1.91
C GLY A 106 0.55 -21.14 1.65
N ASP A 107 0.72 -19.98 1.02
CA ASP A 107 2.02 -19.36 0.69
C ASP A 107 2.37 -18.18 1.61
N GLY A 108 1.61 -17.99 2.69
CA GLY A 108 1.82 -16.95 3.70
C GLY A 108 2.57 -17.43 4.93
N ALA A 109 3.56 -16.66 5.37
CA ALA A 109 4.32 -16.92 6.59
C ALA A 109 4.54 -15.63 7.39
N LEU A 110 4.80 -15.77 8.70
CA LEU A 110 5.22 -14.67 9.56
C LEU A 110 6.67 -14.29 9.24
N THR A 111 6.85 -13.43 8.24
CA THR A 111 8.16 -13.00 7.75
C THR A 111 8.05 -11.59 7.15
N ALA A 112 9.10 -10.81 7.31
CA ALA A 112 9.26 -9.50 6.68
C ALA A 112 9.94 -9.58 5.29
N THR A 113 10.13 -10.80 4.77
CA THR A 113 10.70 -11.07 3.45
C THR A 113 9.95 -12.25 2.80
N SER A 114 10.43 -12.73 1.65
CA SER A 114 9.91 -13.91 0.95
C SER A 114 11.07 -14.75 0.43
N GLU A 115 10.76 -15.97 0.00
CA GLU A 115 11.63 -16.75 -0.88
C GLU A 115 11.62 -16.17 -2.30
N ASP A 116 12.77 -16.22 -2.97
CA ASP A 116 12.86 -15.85 -4.38
C ASP A 116 12.07 -16.85 -5.24
N GLY A 117 11.42 -16.35 -6.29
CA GLY A 117 10.53 -17.16 -7.13
C GLY A 117 9.28 -17.71 -6.42
N SER A 118 8.95 -17.25 -5.21
CA SER A 118 7.67 -17.60 -4.57
C SER A 118 6.47 -17.03 -5.35
N ALA A 119 5.26 -17.51 -5.04
CA ALA A 119 4.05 -16.95 -5.63
C ALA A 119 3.81 -15.49 -5.18
N GLU A 120 4.18 -15.14 -3.94
CA GLU A 120 4.19 -13.75 -3.48
C GLU A 120 5.20 -12.90 -4.26
N SER A 121 6.42 -13.42 -4.48
CA SER A 121 7.44 -12.71 -5.26
C SER A 121 6.96 -12.39 -6.68
N ARG A 122 6.37 -13.37 -7.37
CA ARG A 122 5.78 -13.16 -8.70
C ARG A 122 4.70 -12.07 -8.71
N ARG A 123 3.76 -12.09 -7.74
CA ARG A 123 2.69 -11.08 -7.62
C ARG A 123 3.25 -9.67 -7.42
N VAL A 124 4.35 -9.53 -6.69
CA VAL A 124 5.00 -8.22 -6.47
C VAL A 124 5.72 -7.73 -7.72
N HIS A 125 6.35 -8.62 -8.50
CA HIS A 125 6.97 -8.26 -9.79
C HIS A 125 5.94 -7.91 -10.88
N GLU A 126 4.69 -8.37 -10.79
CA GLU A 126 3.58 -7.95 -11.67
C GLU A 126 3.18 -6.47 -11.48
N LEU A 127 3.76 -5.76 -10.50
CA LEU A 127 3.59 -4.32 -10.35
C LEU A 127 4.33 -3.52 -11.42
N VAL A 128 5.32 -4.09 -12.09
CA VAL A 128 6.02 -3.41 -13.19
C VAL A 128 5.02 -3.02 -14.28
N ASN A 129 5.12 -1.78 -14.75
CA ASN A 129 4.20 -1.08 -15.66
C ASN A 129 2.81 -0.74 -15.09
N ARG A 130 2.54 -1.00 -13.81
CA ARG A 130 1.35 -0.45 -13.16
C ARG A 130 1.55 1.02 -12.83
N LYS A 131 0.45 1.78 -12.91
CA LYS A 131 0.41 3.16 -12.44
C LYS A 131 0.24 3.18 -10.92
N MET A 132 0.92 4.10 -10.25
CA MET A 132 0.73 4.37 -8.83
C MET A 132 -0.71 4.85 -8.58
N PRO A 133 -1.34 4.42 -7.47
CA PRO A 133 -2.65 4.92 -7.09
C PRO A 133 -2.56 6.40 -6.71
N ASP A 134 -3.60 7.17 -7.06
CA ASP A 134 -3.71 8.59 -6.71
C ASP A 134 -4.17 8.72 -5.24
N VAL A 135 -3.20 8.59 -4.33
CA VAL A 135 -3.42 8.63 -2.88
C VAL A 135 -2.48 9.64 -2.23
N LEU A 136 -2.92 10.17 -1.08
CA LEU A 136 -2.08 10.97 -0.21
C LEU A 136 -1.72 10.16 1.04
N LEU A 137 -0.44 10.20 1.41
CA LEU A 137 0.08 9.67 2.66
C LEU A 137 0.53 10.82 3.55
N GLU A 138 0.47 10.63 4.86
CA GLU A 138 1.01 11.61 5.81
C GLU A 138 2.53 11.48 5.85
N ARG A 139 3.25 12.56 5.56
CA ARG A 139 4.68 12.67 5.82
C ARG A 139 4.91 12.67 7.33
N HIS A 140 6.11 12.28 7.77
CA HIS A 140 6.51 12.26 9.17
C HIS A 140 6.25 13.57 9.95
N ASP A 141 6.14 14.72 9.29
CA ASP A 141 5.81 16.01 9.92
C ASP A 141 4.32 16.40 9.83
N GLY A 142 3.47 15.48 9.35
CA GLY A 142 2.02 15.64 9.23
C GLY A 142 1.54 16.20 7.89
N GLU A 143 2.43 16.56 6.96
CA GLU A 143 2.02 17.07 5.65
C GLU A 143 1.48 15.93 4.74
N PRO A 144 0.27 16.04 4.17
CA PRO A 144 -0.21 15.08 3.18
C PRO A 144 0.55 15.23 1.85
N VAL A 145 1.13 14.14 1.36
CA VAL A 145 1.91 14.13 0.10
C VAL A 145 1.62 12.89 -0.74
N THR A 146 1.73 13.01 -2.06
CA THR A 146 1.68 11.85 -2.97
C THR A 146 2.91 10.96 -2.76
N PRO A 147 2.82 9.62 -2.79
CA PRO A 147 3.98 8.74 -2.60
C PRO A 147 5.13 8.98 -3.58
N ASN A 148 4.83 9.17 -4.86
CA ASN A 148 5.80 9.56 -5.87
C ASN A 148 5.82 11.09 -6.05
N ALA A 149 7.00 11.65 -6.29
CA ALA A 149 7.15 13.06 -6.65
C ALA A 149 6.77 13.27 -8.12
N ALA A 150 5.89 14.22 -8.40
CA ALA A 150 5.49 14.52 -9.76
C ALA A 150 6.68 15.04 -10.59
N GLY A 151 6.81 14.56 -11.83
CA GLY A 151 7.85 15.04 -12.75
C GLY A 151 9.28 14.56 -12.44
N VAL A 152 9.48 13.73 -11.40
CA VAL A 152 10.80 13.26 -10.99
C VAL A 152 10.74 11.75 -10.72
N TRP A 153 11.78 11.03 -11.10
CA TRP A 153 11.92 9.63 -10.72
C TRP A 153 11.94 9.48 -9.20
N THR A 154 11.17 8.55 -8.67
CA THR A 154 11.09 8.31 -7.22
C THR A 154 11.52 6.89 -6.90
N VAL A 155 12.51 6.75 -6.02
CA VAL A 155 12.82 5.48 -5.35
C VAL A 155 11.99 5.41 -4.08
N LEU A 156 11.03 4.51 -4.07
CA LEU A 156 10.07 4.32 -2.98
C LEU A 156 10.36 2.99 -2.28
N PHE A 157 11.03 3.05 -1.13
CA PHE A 157 11.38 1.84 -0.37
C PHE A 157 10.43 1.64 0.81
N PHE A 158 10.06 0.39 1.05
CA PHE A 158 9.09 -0.03 2.04
C PHE A 158 9.79 -0.87 3.09
N PHE A 159 9.59 -0.54 4.37
CA PHE A 159 10.28 -1.22 5.46
C PHE A 159 9.33 -1.62 6.60
N PRO A 160 9.55 -2.79 7.23
CA PRO A 160 8.71 -3.29 8.32
C PRO A 160 8.57 -2.36 9.52
N GLY A 161 9.66 -1.68 9.88
CA GLY A 161 9.69 -0.71 10.96
C GLY A 161 11.10 -0.38 11.44
N ALA A 162 11.33 0.88 11.77
CA ALA A 162 12.54 1.41 12.37
C ALA A 162 12.18 2.38 13.50
N PHE A 163 12.84 2.25 14.65
CA PHE A 163 12.46 2.97 15.86
C PHE A 163 13.65 3.72 16.44
N ALA A 164 13.40 4.94 16.92
CA ALA A 164 14.35 5.70 17.71
C ALA A 164 14.50 5.04 19.10
N PRO A 165 15.73 4.73 19.54
CA PRO A 165 16.00 4.24 20.89
C PRO A 165 15.38 5.15 21.96
N GLY A 166 14.83 4.56 23.02
CA GLY A 166 14.29 5.28 24.18
C GLY A 166 12.95 6.00 23.95
N THR A 167 12.48 6.11 22.69
CA THR A 167 11.14 6.66 22.40
C THR A 167 10.12 5.53 22.30
N GLN A 168 10.46 4.49 21.54
CA GLN A 168 9.68 3.27 21.39
C GLN A 168 10.61 2.07 21.14
N GLY A 169 10.23 0.91 21.66
CA GLY A 169 10.97 -0.34 21.46
C GLY A 169 10.43 -1.13 20.27
N TYR A 170 11.29 -1.96 19.68
CA TYR A 170 10.83 -3.04 18.81
C TYR A 170 9.84 -3.95 19.56
N PRO A 171 8.79 -4.46 18.91
CA PRO A 171 7.83 -5.34 19.57
C PRO A 171 8.48 -6.66 20.02
N PRO A 172 7.90 -7.37 21.01
CA PRO A 172 8.40 -8.69 21.41
C PRO A 172 8.51 -9.66 20.24
N GLY A 173 9.61 -10.44 20.20
CA GLY A 173 9.88 -11.40 19.12
C GLY A 173 10.31 -10.78 17.79
N TRP A 174 10.47 -9.45 17.69
CA TRP A 174 10.84 -8.78 16.44
C TRP A 174 12.10 -9.33 15.79
N ALA A 175 13.14 -9.56 16.60
CA ALA A 175 14.45 -10.01 16.13
C ALA A 175 14.46 -11.45 15.61
N ASP A 176 13.42 -12.23 15.92
CA ASP A 176 13.26 -13.62 15.52
C ASP A 176 12.49 -13.77 14.21
N ILE A 177 11.80 -12.72 13.76
CA ILE A 177 11.06 -12.71 12.49
C ILE A 177 12.07 -12.48 11.34
N PRO A 178 12.18 -13.39 10.36
CA PRO A 178 13.08 -13.20 9.22
C PRO A 178 12.81 -11.90 8.47
N GLY A 179 13.86 -11.18 8.04
CA GLY A 179 13.76 -9.94 7.26
C GLY A 179 13.51 -8.65 8.05
N THR A 180 13.24 -8.71 9.36
CA THR A 180 12.97 -7.50 10.18
C THR A 180 14.23 -6.72 10.55
N LYS A 181 15.39 -7.40 10.61
CA LYS A 181 16.70 -6.77 10.83
C LYS A 181 17.09 -5.96 9.59
N GLY A 182 17.77 -4.83 9.82
CA GLY A 182 18.37 -4.03 8.76
C GLY A 182 17.58 -2.79 8.31
N CYS A 183 16.38 -2.51 8.81
CA CYS A 183 15.64 -1.29 8.41
C CYS A 183 16.40 0.00 8.73
N THR A 184 17.05 0.08 9.89
CA THR A 184 17.91 1.23 10.23
C THR A 184 19.13 1.30 9.32
N LEU A 185 19.76 0.17 9.00
CA LEU A 185 20.91 0.13 8.09
C LEU A 185 20.50 0.60 6.69
N GLU A 186 19.43 0.04 6.13
CA GLU A 186 18.88 0.43 4.82
C GLU A 186 18.61 1.93 4.73
N ALA A 187 17.92 2.50 5.73
CA ALA A 187 17.63 3.92 5.76
C ALA A 187 18.90 4.79 5.82
N LEU A 188 19.88 4.41 6.63
CA LEU A 188 21.17 5.11 6.70
C LEU A 188 21.95 4.98 5.39
N THR A 189 21.88 3.83 4.71
CA THR A 189 22.51 3.63 3.40
C THR A 189 21.89 4.54 2.35
N TYR A 190 20.55 4.62 2.27
CA TYR A 190 19.87 5.59 1.41
C TYR A 190 20.29 7.03 1.72
N ALA A 191 20.40 7.40 3.01
CA ALA A 191 20.82 8.75 3.40
C ALA A 191 22.26 9.03 2.93
N SER A 192 23.16 8.05 3.05
CA SER A 192 24.55 8.17 2.60
C SER A 192 24.70 8.28 1.07
N ARG A 193 23.73 7.75 0.31
CA ARG A 193 23.66 7.80 -1.16
C ARG A 193 22.78 8.93 -1.69
N GLY A 194 22.23 9.79 -0.83
CA GLY A 194 21.27 10.82 -1.23
C GLY A 194 21.74 11.70 -2.40
N ALA A 195 22.99 12.17 -2.33
CA ALA A 195 23.59 12.98 -3.39
C ALA A 195 23.75 12.22 -4.72
N ASP A 196 23.99 10.90 -4.66
CA ASP A 196 24.11 10.07 -5.87
C ASP A 196 22.76 9.89 -6.58
N PHE A 197 21.68 9.72 -5.81
CA PHE A 197 20.33 9.65 -6.36
C PHE A 197 19.90 11.00 -6.95
N GLU A 198 20.17 12.09 -6.24
CA GLU A 198 19.88 13.45 -6.72
C GLU A 198 20.64 13.75 -8.02
N ALA A 199 21.94 13.45 -8.07
CA ALA A 199 22.76 13.62 -9.26
C ALA A 199 22.27 12.76 -10.44
N ALA A 200 21.68 11.61 -10.16
CA ALA A 200 21.05 10.78 -11.18
C ALA A 200 19.66 11.27 -11.59
N GLY A 201 19.09 12.28 -10.92
CA GLY A 201 17.76 12.83 -11.18
C GLY A 201 16.63 12.03 -10.53
N ALA A 202 16.87 11.45 -9.36
CA ALA A 202 15.88 10.70 -8.58
C ALA A 202 15.77 11.23 -7.15
N THR A 203 14.56 11.18 -6.59
CA THR A 203 14.31 11.43 -5.17
C THR A 203 14.05 10.12 -4.42
N ILE A 204 14.41 10.09 -3.14
CA ILE A 204 14.19 8.93 -2.25
C ILE A 204 13.00 9.23 -1.34
N ARG A 205 12.14 8.24 -1.11
CA ARG A 205 11.07 8.28 -0.12
C ARG A 205 10.95 6.92 0.57
N GLY A 206 10.93 6.93 1.91
CA GLY A 206 10.68 5.72 2.69
C GLY A 206 9.23 5.61 3.11
N VAL A 207 8.66 4.40 3.11
CA VAL A 207 7.26 4.16 3.49
C VAL A 207 7.18 3.06 4.54
N SER A 208 6.38 3.28 5.58
CA SER A 208 6.05 2.27 6.57
C SER A 208 4.61 2.41 7.04
N THR A 209 4.06 1.36 7.66
CA THR A 209 2.77 1.43 8.37
C THR A 209 2.90 2.08 9.76
N GLN A 210 4.12 2.47 10.16
CA GLN A 210 4.34 3.27 11.36
C GLN A 210 3.63 4.62 11.26
N ARG A 211 3.07 5.08 12.38
CA ARG A 211 2.42 6.39 12.48
C ARG A 211 3.40 7.55 12.23
N PRO A 212 2.92 8.75 11.83
CA PRO A 212 3.78 9.90 11.60
C PRO A 212 4.69 10.25 12.79
N ASP A 213 4.19 10.20 14.03
CA ASP A 213 4.98 10.50 15.24
C ASP A 213 6.16 9.54 15.41
N GLN A 214 5.96 8.26 15.08
CA GLN A 214 6.99 7.23 15.15
C GLN A 214 8.05 7.45 14.07
N LEU A 215 7.62 7.80 12.85
CA LEU A 215 8.52 8.13 11.75
C LEU A 215 9.32 9.41 12.04
N ALA A 216 8.69 10.43 12.62
CA ALA A 216 9.35 11.69 12.99
C ALA A 216 10.47 11.48 14.00
N ALA A 217 10.19 10.67 15.04
CA ALA A 217 11.19 10.30 16.04
C ALA A 217 12.38 9.58 15.39
N PHE A 218 12.11 8.65 14.47
CA PHE A 218 13.17 7.93 13.75
C PHE A 218 13.98 8.84 12.81
N VAL A 219 13.33 9.69 12.01
CA VAL A 219 13.98 10.69 11.14
C VAL A 219 14.93 11.57 11.94
N THR A 220 14.47 12.08 13.09
CA THR A 220 15.27 12.94 13.97
C THR A 220 16.47 12.18 14.54
N HIS A 221 16.24 10.95 15.03
CA HIS A 221 17.30 10.13 15.61
C HIS A 221 18.38 9.75 14.59
N ALA A 222 17.96 9.27 13.41
CA ALA A 222 18.84 8.82 12.35
C ALA A 222 19.38 9.95 11.45
N ARG A 223 18.89 11.19 11.65
CA ARG A 223 19.24 12.39 10.87
C ARG A 223 19.06 12.17 9.36
N LEU A 224 17.93 11.59 8.97
CA LEU A 224 17.65 11.30 7.56
C LEU A 224 17.48 12.59 6.75
N SER A 225 18.04 12.61 5.54
CA SER A 225 18.00 13.75 4.60
C SER A 225 16.81 13.73 3.63
N TYR A 226 15.93 12.74 3.76
CA TYR A 226 14.78 12.52 2.88
C TYR A 226 13.54 12.17 3.71
N PRO A 227 12.33 12.35 3.16
CA PRO A 227 11.11 12.16 3.95
C PRO A 227 10.73 10.68 4.09
N LEU A 228 10.17 10.34 5.26
CA LEU A 228 9.39 9.13 5.48
C LEU A 228 7.90 9.44 5.42
N LEU A 229 7.13 8.49 4.88
CA LEU A 229 5.68 8.53 4.69
C LEU A 229 5.01 7.41 5.48
N SER A 230 3.90 7.75 6.12
CA SER A 230 3.05 6.83 6.88
C SER A 230 1.93 6.30 5.99
N ASP A 231 1.87 4.98 5.85
CA ASP A 231 0.72 4.25 5.30
C ASP A 231 -0.06 3.53 6.42
N GLN A 232 -0.20 4.17 7.58
CA GLN A 232 -0.91 3.59 8.74
C GLN A 232 -2.35 3.17 8.44
N ASP A 233 -2.99 3.82 7.45
CA ASP A 233 -4.35 3.55 7.00
C ASP A 233 -4.41 2.58 5.80
N SER A 234 -3.28 1.98 5.42
CA SER A 234 -3.19 0.97 4.35
C SER A 234 -3.62 1.44 2.96
N ARG A 235 -3.53 2.74 2.66
CA ARG A 235 -3.91 3.32 1.35
C ARG A 235 -3.05 2.76 0.23
N LEU A 236 -1.74 2.79 0.41
CA LEU A 236 -0.79 2.33 -0.60
C LEU A 236 -0.67 0.80 -0.59
N ALA A 237 -0.66 0.19 0.60
CA ALA A 237 -0.65 -1.25 0.77
C ALA A 237 -1.82 -1.90 0.04
N ALA A 238 -3.05 -1.43 0.25
CA ALA A 238 -4.24 -2.00 -0.37
C ALA A 238 -4.32 -1.66 -1.86
N GLY A 239 -3.97 -0.42 -2.26
CA GLY A 239 -4.02 0.01 -3.66
C GLY A 239 -3.06 -0.75 -4.58
N LEU A 240 -1.88 -1.13 -4.07
CA LEU A 240 -0.90 -1.90 -4.82
C LEU A 240 -0.84 -3.39 -4.42
N LEU A 241 -1.72 -3.84 -3.52
CA LEU A 241 -1.69 -5.21 -2.96
C LEU A 241 -0.30 -5.61 -2.42
N LEU A 242 0.38 -4.66 -1.79
CA LEU A 242 1.76 -4.84 -1.32
C LEU A 242 1.85 -5.96 -0.28
N PRO A 243 2.97 -6.69 -0.23
CA PRO A 243 3.14 -7.80 0.68
C PRO A 243 3.26 -7.26 2.12
N THR A 244 2.40 -7.75 3.00
CA THR A 244 2.40 -7.41 4.42
C THR A 244 2.53 -8.65 5.29
N PHE A 245 2.89 -8.45 6.55
CA PHE A 245 2.81 -9.46 7.60
C PHE A 245 2.30 -8.81 8.88
N ARG A 246 1.61 -9.59 9.71
CA ARG A 246 1.02 -9.10 10.97
C ARG A 246 1.83 -9.57 12.17
N THR A 247 2.32 -8.63 12.97
CA THR A 247 3.01 -8.93 14.24
C THR A 247 2.69 -7.88 15.30
N ALA A 248 2.60 -8.30 16.56
CA ALA A 248 2.24 -7.45 17.70
C ALA A 248 0.96 -6.60 17.45
N GLY A 249 -0.02 -7.19 16.77
CA GLY A 249 -1.31 -6.54 16.48
C GLY A 249 -1.30 -5.50 15.37
N VAL A 250 -0.20 -5.34 14.63
CA VAL A 250 -0.04 -4.33 13.58
C VAL A 250 0.40 -4.99 12.28
N ASP A 251 -0.21 -4.58 11.16
CA ASP A 251 0.22 -4.97 9.82
C ASP A 251 1.44 -4.16 9.40
N ARG A 252 2.41 -4.81 8.76
CA ARG A 252 3.70 -4.23 8.39
C ARG A 252 4.07 -4.66 7.00
N PHE A 253 4.72 -3.77 6.25
CA PHE A 253 5.28 -4.14 4.97
C PHE A 253 6.37 -5.20 5.13
N LYS A 254 6.38 -6.18 4.23
CA LYS A 254 7.61 -6.89 3.90
C LYS A 254 8.54 -5.94 3.15
N ARG A 255 9.85 -6.11 3.26
CA ARG A 255 10.82 -5.18 2.66
C ARG A 255 10.77 -5.26 1.13
N LEU A 256 10.52 -4.15 0.44
CA LEU A 256 10.61 -4.02 -1.01
C LEU A 256 11.01 -2.61 -1.44
N THR A 257 11.45 -2.45 -2.68
CA THR A 257 11.68 -1.13 -3.30
C THR A 257 10.96 -1.05 -4.65
N LEU A 258 10.32 0.08 -4.92
CA LEU A 258 9.76 0.43 -6.23
C LEU A 258 10.55 1.58 -6.84
N LEU A 259 10.90 1.48 -8.11
CA LEU A 259 11.35 2.62 -8.91
C LEU A 259 10.18 3.14 -9.74
N VAL A 260 9.77 4.37 -9.50
CA VAL A 260 8.61 5.01 -10.14
C VAL A 260 9.12 6.13 -11.05
N ASP A 261 8.60 6.19 -12.28
CA ASP A 261 8.94 7.23 -13.24
C ASP A 261 8.16 8.55 -13.02
N PRO A 262 8.52 9.63 -13.75
CA PRO A 262 7.83 10.92 -13.67
C PRO A 262 6.32 10.89 -13.98
N ASP A 263 5.85 9.88 -14.71
CA ASP A 263 4.43 9.68 -15.09
C ASP A 263 3.67 8.79 -14.09
N ALA A 264 4.31 8.51 -12.94
CA ALA A 264 3.80 7.67 -11.88
C ALA A 264 3.64 6.19 -12.27
N VAL A 265 4.48 5.69 -13.18
CA VAL A 265 4.51 4.27 -13.57
C VAL A 265 5.65 3.56 -12.87
N ILE A 266 5.38 2.40 -12.28
CA ILE A 266 6.38 1.53 -11.67
C ILE A 266 7.22 0.90 -12.78
N ARG A 267 8.53 1.14 -12.78
CA ARG A 267 9.48 0.64 -13.80
C ARG A 267 10.37 -0.48 -13.32
N ALA A 268 10.62 -0.55 -12.02
CA ALA A 268 11.35 -1.67 -11.43
C ALA A 268 10.84 -1.98 -10.02
N VAL A 269 11.03 -3.23 -9.62
CA VAL A 269 10.66 -3.80 -8.33
C VAL A 269 11.85 -4.57 -7.78
N GLN A 270 12.23 -4.34 -6.53
CA GLN A 270 13.14 -5.20 -5.78
C GLN A 270 12.36 -5.92 -4.69
N PHE A 271 12.17 -7.23 -4.86
CA PHE A 271 11.55 -8.12 -3.89
C PHE A 271 11.86 -9.59 -4.26
N PRO A 272 12.15 -10.49 -3.30
CA PRO A 272 12.48 -10.18 -1.90
C PRO A 272 13.83 -9.46 -1.76
N ILE A 273 14.02 -8.70 -0.68
CA ILE A 273 15.30 -8.07 -0.34
C ILE A 273 15.92 -8.83 0.85
N SER A 274 17.07 -9.46 0.60
CA SER A 274 17.86 -10.21 1.61
C SER A 274 19.06 -9.42 2.13
N ASP A 275 19.64 -8.54 1.30
CA ASP A 275 20.67 -7.57 1.65
C ASP A 275 20.13 -6.13 1.55
N PRO A 276 19.69 -5.52 2.66
CA PRO A 276 19.12 -4.18 2.64
C PRO A 276 20.11 -3.06 2.30
N ALA A 277 21.42 -3.28 2.45
CA ALA A 277 22.41 -2.28 2.06
C ALA A 277 22.76 -2.43 0.57
N GLY A 278 22.98 -3.67 0.12
CA GLY A 278 23.23 -3.98 -1.29
C GLY A 278 22.07 -3.56 -2.21
N SER A 279 20.83 -3.73 -1.77
CA SER A 279 19.65 -3.31 -2.56
C SER A 279 19.64 -1.82 -2.90
N VAL A 280 20.22 -0.96 -2.05
CA VAL A 280 20.32 0.49 -2.30
C VAL A 280 21.29 0.78 -3.45
N ASP A 281 22.43 0.09 -3.49
CA ASP A 281 23.41 0.27 -4.57
C ASP A 281 22.85 -0.30 -5.90
N GLU A 282 22.12 -1.42 -5.85
CA GLU A 282 21.43 -1.99 -7.00
C GLU A 282 20.36 -1.05 -7.60
N ILE A 283 19.49 -0.46 -6.77
CA ILE A 283 18.45 0.44 -7.28
C ILE A 283 19.04 1.75 -7.80
N LEU A 284 20.15 2.23 -7.20
CA LEU A 284 20.91 3.36 -7.72
C LEU A 284 21.51 3.06 -9.10
N ALA A 285 22.02 1.85 -9.32
CA ALA A 285 22.51 1.43 -10.63
C ALA A 285 21.38 1.41 -11.68
N LEU A 286 20.20 0.91 -11.32
CA LEU A 286 19.01 0.96 -12.19
C LEU A 286 18.59 2.40 -12.52
N VAL A 287 18.61 3.28 -11.52
CA VAL A 287 18.34 4.72 -11.68
C VAL A 287 19.34 5.37 -12.64
N ARG A 288 20.61 4.98 -12.63
CA ARG A 288 21.64 5.51 -13.55
C ARG A 288 21.56 4.94 -14.97
N GLY A 289 21.05 3.72 -15.13
CA GLY A 289 21.00 3.00 -16.41
C GLY A 289 19.69 3.13 -17.19
N ARG A 290 18.76 3.94 -16.71
CA ARG A 290 17.43 4.17 -17.31
C ARG A 290 17.44 4.96 -18.61
#